data_AF-A0AAW0P6F7-F1
#
_entry.id   AF-A0AAW0P6F7-F1
#
_cell.length_a   1.000
_cell.length_b   1.000
_cell.length_c   1.000
_cell.angle_alpha   90.00
_cell.angle_beta   90.00
_cell.angle_gamma   90.00
#
_symmetry.space_group_name_H-M   'P 1'
#
loop_
_entity.id
_entity.type
_entity.pdbx_description
1 polymer ?
#
loop_
_entity_poly.entity_id
_entity_poly.type
_entity_poly.pdbx_seq_one_letter_code
_entity_poly.pdbx_strand_id
1 'polypeptide(L)'
;MTTERNSKALKVKQECGENVPFLSDSELMSLSVRELNMHLRGLSRDEIQKLKQRRRTLKNRGYAASCRVKRVSQREALEQQKQELQREVDRLGAENAGMRKELEGLGARLAALQGSPGAWRPEGGTC
;
A
#
# COMPACT_ATOMS: atom_id res chain seq x y z
N MET A 1 -82.04 -32.22 -14.42
CA MET A 1 -81.21 -31.55 -13.40
C MET A 1 -79.76 -31.60 -13.84
N THR A 2 -79.15 -30.42 -13.85
CA THR A 2 -77.79 -30.04 -14.26
C THR A 2 -76.69 -30.62 -13.37
N THR A 3 -75.48 -30.81 -13.93
CA THR A 3 -74.14 -30.31 -13.46
C THR A 3 -73.02 -31.20 -14.08
N GLU A 4 -72.25 -30.75 -15.08
CA GLU A 4 -71.09 -29.82 -15.11
C GLU A 4 -69.76 -30.32 -14.49
N ARG A 5 -68.73 -30.38 -15.37
CA ARG A 5 -67.27 -30.15 -15.19
C ARG A 5 -66.49 -31.14 -14.28
N ASN A 6 -65.22 -31.48 -14.52
CA ASN A 6 -64.10 -30.65 -14.96
C ASN A 6 -62.91 -31.55 -15.38
N SER A 7 -62.27 -31.20 -16.49
CA SER A 7 -61.04 -31.80 -17.01
C SER A 7 -59.87 -31.61 -16.05
N LYS A 8 -59.23 -32.71 -15.61
CA LYS A 8 -57.92 -32.63 -14.93
C LYS A 8 -56.81 -32.82 -15.97
N ALA A 9 -56.43 -31.72 -16.60
CA ALA A 9 -55.14 -31.62 -17.28
C ALA A 9 -54.04 -31.74 -16.23
N LEU A 10 -53.29 -32.85 -16.26
CA LEU A 10 -52.06 -33.02 -15.49
C LEU A 10 -51.05 -31.99 -15.97
N LYS A 11 -50.90 -30.91 -15.21
CA LYS A 11 -49.84 -29.93 -15.37
C LYS A 11 -48.69 -30.32 -14.45
N VAL A 12 -47.76 -31.12 -14.96
CA VAL A 12 -46.55 -31.48 -14.22
C VAL A 12 -45.32 -31.24 -15.09
N LYS A 13 -44.57 -30.23 -14.63
CA LYS A 13 -43.15 -29.94 -14.83
C LYS A 13 -42.71 -29.61 -16.26
N GLN A 14 -42.82 -28.33 -16.55
CA GLN A 14 -41.89 -27.63 -17.43
C GLN A 14 -40.47 -27.86 -16.90
N GLU A 15 -39.73 -28.75 -17.56
CA GLU A 15 -38.29 -28.76 -17.51
C GLU A 15 -37.78 -27.62 -18.40
N CYS A 16 -37.16 -26.63 -17.79
CA CYS A 16 -36.28 -25.68 -18.47
C CYS A 16 -35.19 -25.30 -17.47
N GLY A 17 -34.06 -26.01 -17.54
CA GLY A 17 -32.78 -25.63 -16.96
C GLY A 17 -32.17 -24.43 -17.70
N GLU A 18 -32.92 -23.34 -17.82
CA GLU A 18 -32.52 -22.12 -18.53
C GLU A 18 -32.78 -20.92 -17.62
N ASN A 19 -32.14 -20.90 -16.46
CA ASN A 19 -32.00 -19.68 -15.68
C ASN A 19 -30.69 -19.71 -14.90
N VAL A 20 -29.57 -20.00 -15.58
CA VAL A 20 -28.33 -19.37 -15.15
C VAL A 20 -28.49 -17.91 -15.58
N PRO A 21 -28.72 -16.96 -14.65
CA PRO A 21 -28.90 -15.58 -15.04
C PRO A 21 -27.64 -15.17 -15.80
N PHE A 22 -27.81 -14.56 -16.97
CA PHE A 22 -26.71 -14.08 -17.82
C PHE A 22 -26.06 -12.87 -17.13
N LEU A 23 -25.42 -13.10 -15.98
CA LEU A 23 -24.74 -12.09 -15.19
C LEU A 23 -23.40 -11.78 -15.85
N SER A 24 -23.18 -10.52 -16.19
CA SER A 24 -21.87 -10.07 -16.66
C SER A 24 -20.82 -10.21 -15.56
N ASP A 25 -19.54 -10.27 -15.95
CA ASP A 25 -18.43 -10.31 -14.98
C ASP A 25 -18.44 -9.08 -14.06
N SER A 26 -18.77 -7.91 -14.62
CA SER A 26 -18.88 -6.64 -13.91
C SER A 26 -19.94 -6.68 -12.81
N GLU A 27 -21.16 -7.08 -13.17
CA GLU A 27 -22.26 -7.20 -12.21
C GLU A 27 -21.95 -8.23 -11.13
N LEU A 28 -21.44 -9.41 -11.52
CA LEU A 28 -21.11 -10.47 -10.58
C LEU A 28 -20.05 -10.04 -9.54
N MET A 29 -19.11 -9.18 -9.94
CA MET A 29 -18.13 -8.60 -9.03
C MET A 29 -18.75 -7.59 -8.07
N SER A 30 -19.68 -6.74 -8.55
CA SER A 30 -20.27 -5.63 -7.81
C SER A 30 -21.34 -6.05 -6.81
N LEU A 31 -22.05 -7.16 -7.03
CA LEU A 31 -23.07 -7.66 -6.11
C LEU A 31 -22.55 -7.75 -4.67
N SER A 32 -23.34 -7.37 -3.68
CA SER A 32 -23.10 -7.73 -2.29
C SER A 32 -23.20 -9.25 -2.08
N VAL A 33 -22.88 -9.73 -0.87
CA VAL A 33 -23.13 -11.14 -0.52
C VAL A 33 -24.64 -11.43 -0.48
N ARG A 34 -25.43 -10.47 0.03
CA ARG A 34 -26.89 -10.60 0.13
C ARG A 34 -27.53 -10.72 -1.26
N GLU A 35 -27.17 -9.84 -2.19
CA GLU A 35 -27.73 -9.85 -3.55
C GLU A 35 -27.29 -11.10 -4.31
N LEU A 36 -26.01 -11.50 -4.20
CA LEU A 36 -25.57 -12.77 -4.76
C LEU A 36 -26.41 -13.93 -4.23
N ASN A 37 -26.63 -14.01 -2.91
CA ASN A 37 -27.43 -15.08 -2.32
C ASN A 37 -28.90 -15.04 -2.78
N MET A 38 -29.44 -13.89 -3.18
CA MET A 38 -30.76 -13.83 -3.81
C MET A 38 -30.73 -14.45 -5.21
N HIS A 39 -29.73 -14.13 -6.04
CA HIS A 39 -29.55 -14.73 -7.36
C HIS A 39 -29.25 -16.23 -7.33
N LEU A 40 -28.73 -16.76 -6.21
CA LEU A 40 -28.46 -18.18 -6.04
C LEU A 40 -29.71 -19.02 -5.69
N ARG A 41 -30.83 -18.39 -5.34
CA ARG A 41 -32.06 -19.12 -4.97
C ARG A 41 -32.65 -19.82 -6.18
N GLY A 42 -33.02 -21.09 -6.01
CA GLY A 42 -33.63 -21.89 -7.08
C GLY A 42 -32.64 -22.50 -8.08
N LEU A 43 -31.35 -22.18 -7.98
CA LEU A 43 -30.30 -22.82 -8.77
C LEU A 43 -29.92 -24.19 -8.19
N SER A 44 -29.46 -25.09 -9.06
CA SER A 44 -28.87 -26.37 -8.65
C SER A 44 -27.54 -26.16 -7.92
N ARG A 45 -27.12 -27.17 -7.17
CA ARG A 45 -25.84 -27.14 -6.44
C ARG A 45 -24.65 -26.85 -7.35
N ASP A 46 -24.63 -27.45 -8.53
CA ASP A 46 -23.52 -27.31 -9.48
C ASP A 46 -23.47 -25.90 -10.09
N GLU A 47 -24.62 -25.31 -10.40
CA GLU A 47 -24.71 -23.93 -10.87
C GLU A 47 -24.26 -22.93 -9.81
N ILE A 48 -24.66 -23.14 -8.55
CA ILE A 48 -24.20 -22.34 -7.41
C ILE A 48 -22.68 -22.40 -7.29
N GLN A 49 -22.09 -23.60 -7.39
CA GLN A 49 -20.64 -23.78 -7.32
C GLN A 49 -19.93 -23.07 -8.47
N LYS A 50 -20.42 -23.22 -9.71
CA LYS A 50 -19.87 -22.53 -10.90
C LYS A 50 -19.90 -21.01 -10.73
N LEU A 51 -21.03 -20.44 -10.28
CA LEU A 51 -21.17 -18.99 -10.14
C LEU A 51 -20.27 -18.44 -9.02
N LYS A 52 -20.19 -19.13 -7.87
CA LYS A 52 -19.27 -18.77 -6.79
C LYS A 52 -17.81 -18.86 -7.24
N GLN A 53 -17.43 -19.91 -7.97
CA GLN A 53 -16.08 -20.08 -8.48
C GLN A 53 -15.71 -18.99 -9.49
N ARG A 54 -16.62 -18.66 -10.42
CA ARG A 54 -16.44 -17.54 -11.36
C ARG A 54 -16.23 -16.23 -10.61
N ARG A 55 -17.10 -15.92 -9.64
CA ARG A 55 -16.96 -14.71 -8.81
C ARG A 55 -15.63 -14.66 -8.05
N ARG A 56 -15.19 -15.78 -7.48
CA ARG A 56 -13.91 -15.88 -6.76
C ARG A 56 -12.73 -15.61 -7.70
N THR A 57 -12.75 -16.19 -8.89
CA THR A 57 -11.72 -16.00 -9.91
C THR A 57 -11.62 -14.53 -10.33
N LEU A 58 -12.75 -13.87 -10.56
CA LEU A 58 -12.82 -12.45 -10.90
C LEU A 58 -12.28 -11.55 -9.79
N LYS A 59 -12.69 -11.78 -8.53
CA LYS A 59 -12.17 -11.02 -7.39
C LYS A 59 -10.66 -11.23 -7.21
N ASN A 60 -10.18 -12.46 -7.34
CA ASN A 60 -8.75 -12.77 -7.25
C ASN A 60 -7.93 -12.07 -8.35
N ARG A 61 -8.48 -11.94 -9.56
CA ARG A 61 -7.86 -11.14 -10.62
C ARG A 61 -7.69 -9.68 -10.19
N GLY A 62 -8.72 -9.08 -9.60
CA GLY A 62 -8.65 -7.73 -9.03
C GLY A 62 -7.61 -7.62 -7.91
N TYR A 63 -7.59 -8.58 -6.98
CA TYR A 63 -6.61 -8.60 -5.89
C TYR A 63 -5.17 -8.72 -6.39
N ALA A 64 -4.91 -9.50 -7.45
CA ALA A 64 -3.58 -9.59 -8.06
C ALA A 64 -3.13 -8.23 -8.64
N ALA A 65 -4.02 -7.51 -9.32
CA ALA A 65 -3.73 -6.17 -9.82
C ALA A 65 -3.46 -5.19 -8.68
N SER A 66 -4.34 -5.13 -7.67
CA SER A 66 -4.14 -4.27 -6.50
C SER A 66 -2.87 -4.61 -5.72
N CYS A 67 -2.50 -5.89 -5.64
CA CYS A 67 -1.26 -6.32 -5.00
C CYS A 67 -0.02 -5.77 -5.72
N ARG A 68 -0.01 -5.81 -7.06
CA ARG A 68 1.08 -5.24 -7.87
C ARG A 68 1.19 -3.74 -7.65
N VAL A 69 0.06 -3.01 -7.71
CA VAL A 69 0.03 -1.56 -7.47
C VAL A 69 0.57 -1.24 -6.07
N LYS A 70 0.06 -1.89 -5.03
CA LYS A 70 0.52 -1.69 -3.64
C LYS A 70 2.03 -1.92 -3.50
N ARG A 71 2.57 -2.97 -4.12
CA ARG A 71 4.00 -3.29 -4.05
C ARG A 71 4.85 -2.22 -4.73
N VAL A 72 4.44 -1.76 -5.91
CA VAL A 72 5.16 -0.72 -6.65
C VAL A 72 5.13 0.59 -5.87
N SER A 73 3.97 1.03 -5.41
CA SER A 73 3.84 2.25 -4.61
C SER A 73 4.62 2.19 -3.30
N GLN A 74 4.64 1.03 -2.62
CA GLN A 74 5.45 0.86 -1.41
C GLN A 74 6.95 0.96 -1.69
N ARG A 75 7.42 0.37 -2.79
CA ARG A 75 8.82 0.49 -3.22
C ARG A 75 9.19 1.94 -3.51
N GLU A 76 8.35 2.65 -4.27
CA GLU A 76 8.57 4.05 -4.63
C GLU A 76 8.61 4.94 -3.38
N ALA A 77 7.72 4.73 -2.42
CA ALA A 77 7.72 5.46 -1.15
C ALA A 77 9.04 5.22 -0.37
N LEU A 78 9.52 3.98 -0.30
CA LEU A 78 10.80 3.66 0.34
C LEU A 78 11.99 4.29 -0.38
N GLU A 79 11.97 4.32 -1.72
CA GLU A 79 12.99 4.98 -2.53
C GLU A 79 13.03 6.50 -2.29
N GLN A 80 11.86 7.14 -2.17
CA GLN A 80 11.75 8.56 -1.80
C GLN A 80 12.31 8.81 -0.39
N GLN A 81 11.89 8.02 0.60
CA GLN A 81 12.41 8.14 1.98
C GLN A 81 13.93 7.98 2.04
N LYS A 82 14.50 7.03 1.29
CA LYS A 82 15.94 6.86 1.19
C LYS A 82 16.63 8.11 0.64
N GLN A 83 16.07 8.71 -0.42
CA GLN A 83 16.63 9.92 -1.02
C GLN A 83 16.56 11.11 -0.06
N GLU A 84 15.46 11.28 0.65
CA GLU A 84 15.29 12.33 1.65
C GLU A 84 16.31 12.18 2.79
N LEU A 85 16.45 10.97 3.34
CA LEU A 85 17.44 10.69 4.38
C LEU A 85 18.87 10.92 3.90
N GLN A 86 19.19 10.55 2.65
CA GLN A 86 20.53 10.81 2.10
C GLN A 86 20.82 12.31 2.00
N ARG A 87 19.86 13.11 1.52
CA ARG A 87 20.00 14.58 1.47
C ARG A 87 20.22 15.17 2.86
N GLU A 88 19.53 14.65 3.86
CA GLU A 88 19.68 15.12 5.24
C GLU A 88 21.05 14.77 5.82
N VAL A 89 21.55 13.55 5.55
CA VAL A 89 22.93 13.16 5.91
C VAL A 89 23.95 14.09 5.26
N ASP A 90 23.80 14.38 3.97
CA ASP A 90 24.73 15.25 3.24
C ASP A 90 24.69 16.69 3.79
N ARG A 91 23.50 17.22 4.10
CA ARG A 91 23.30 18.53 4.72
C ARG A 91 24.00 18.63 6.07
N LEU A 92 23.71 17.67 6.97
CA LEU A 92 24.33 17.62 8.30
C LEU A 92 25.84 17.39 8.23
N GLY A 93 26.32 16.64 7.23
CA GLY A 93 27.74 16.45 6.96
C GLY A 93 28.43 17.77 6.61
N ALA A 94 27.83 18.57 5.73
CA ALA A 94 28.34 19.89 5.36
C ALA A 94 28.34 20.87 6.54
N GLU A 95 27.26 20.90 7.32
CA GLU A 95 27.16 21.73 8.52
C GLU A 95 28.22 21.37 9.56
N ASN A 96 28.41 20.07 9.84
CA ASN A 96 29.45 19.60 10.74
C ASN A 96 30.86 19.97 10.26
N ALA A 97 31.14 19.85 8.96
CA ALA A 97 32.43 20.24 8.39
C ALA A 97 32.68 21.75 8.55
N GLY A 98 31.64 22.57 8.34
CA GLY A 98 31.68 24.02 8.57
C GLY A 98 32.01 24.35 10.03
N MET A 99 31.26 23.78 10.98
CA MET A 99 31.48 24.00 12.41
C MET A 99 32.88 23.57 12.87
N ARG A 100 33.40 22.44 12.35
CA ARG A 100 34.76 21.99 12.64
C ARG A 100 35.81 23.00 12.20
N LYS A 101 35.66 23.57 11.01
CA LYS A 101 36.56 24.60 10.48
C LYS A 101 36.50 25.88 11.30
N GLU A 102 35.31 26.27 11.75
CA GLU A 102 35.14 27.42 12.64
C GLU A 102 35.83 27.21 13.99
N LEU A 103 35.65 26.03 14.58
CA LEU A 103 36.32 25.64 15.83
C LEU A 103 37.84 25.64 15.69
N GLU A 104 38.38 25.08 14.60
CA GLU A 104 39.81 25.11 14.30
C GLU A 104 40.33 26.56 14.18
N GLY A 105 39.61 27.41 13.44
CA GLY A 105 39.97 28.82 13.30
C GLY A 105 39.93 29.60 14.62
N LEU A 106 38.95 29.32 15.48
CA LEU A 106 38.88 29.89 16.83
C LEU A 106 40.03 29.41 17.72
N GLY A 107 40.33 28.11 17.68
CA GLY A 107 41.44 27.51 18.40
C GLY A 107 42.79 28.11 18.02
N ALA A 108 43.04 28.30 16.72
CA ALA A 108 44.24 28.95 16.22
C ALA A 108 44.37 30.41 16.71
N ARG A 109 43.27 31.17 16.74
CA ARG A 109 43.24 32.55 17.28
C ARG A 109 43.57 32.59 18.77
N LEU A 110 42.97 31.69 19.55
CA LEU A 110 43.25 31.58 20.98
C LEU A 110 44.71 31.20 21.24
N ALA A 111 45.25 30.23 20.51
CA ALA A 111 46.64 29.82 20.62
C ALA A 111 47.62 30.97 20.28
N ALA A 112 47.32 31.79 19.27
CA ALA A 112 48.13 32.95 18.93
C ALA A 112 48.15 34.01 20.04
N LEU A 113 47.01 34.22 20.73
CA LEU A 113 46.92 35.14 21.87
C LEU A 113 47.63 34.57 23.11
N GLN A 114 47.53 33.26 23.35
CA GLN A 114 48.14 32.57 24.49
C GLN A 114 49.63 32.27 24.30
N GLY A 115 50.10 32.16 23.05
CA GLY A 115 51.48 31.92 22.66
C GLY A 115 52.41 33.13 22.81
N SER A 116 51.93 34.21 23.41
CA SER A 116 52.76 35.33 23.88
C SER A 116 52.73 35.50 25.40
N PRO A 117 53.19 34.52 26.22
CA PRO A 117 53.58 34.77 27.59
C PRO A 117 55.10 34.94 27.66
N GLY A 118 55.56 36.20 27.75
CA GLY A 118 56.89 36.49 28.27
C GLY A 118 57.98 36.75 27.23
N ALA A 119 57.90 37.91 26.56
CA ALA A 119 59.11 38.71 26.36
C ALA A 119 59.50 39.39 27.69
N TRP A 120 59.82 38.59 28.72
CA TRP A 120 60.50 39.05 29.94
C TRP A 120 61.80 38.27 30.04
N ARG A 121 62.87 38.94 29.61
CA ARG A 121 64.25 38.52 29.78
C ARG A 121 64.61 38.74 31.26
N PRO A 122 65.03 37.73 32.04
CA PRO A 122 65.71 38.03 33.28
C PRO A 122 67.08 38.57 32.88
N GLU A 123 67.32 39.86 33.15
CA GLU A 123 68.65 40.43 33.05
C GLU A 123 69.61 39.63 33.94
N GLY A 124 70.78 39.32 33.38
CA GLY A 124 71.84 38.63 34.08
C GLY A 124 72.28 39.42 35.30
N GLY A 125 72.34 38.74 36.44
CA GLY A 125 73.10 39.20 37.59
C GLY A 125 74.58 39.18 37.23
N THR A 126 75.13 40.35 36.94
CA THR A 126 76.56 40.62 37.01
C THR A 126 76.96 40.89 38.46
N CYS A 127 77.96 40.11 38.92
CA CYS A 127 78.94 40.35 40.00
C CYS A 127 78.45 40.83 41.37
#